data_AF-A0A0S8EUF7-F1
#
_entry.id   AF-A0A0S8EUF7-F1
#
_cell.length_a   1.000
_cell.length_b   1.000
_cell.length_c   1.000
_cell.angle_alpha   90.00
_cell.angle_beta   90.00
_cell.angle_gamma   90.00
#
_symmetry.space_group_name_H-M   'P 1'
#
loop_
_entity.id
_entity.type
_entity.pdbx_description
1 polymer ?
#
loop_
_entity_poly.entity_id
_entity_poly.type
_entity_poly.pdbx_seq_one_letter_code
_entity_poly.pdbx_strand_id
1 'polypeptide(L)'
;MPLSTRITSLAFLIYAPLSVGALAWAWFGQERWAWSLPSPILNASYPARFAASLGLGLALALLVIVSTPWLLRRTAWARTLHEELKPIIEGLSATDILLLALASGLAEELFFRGAMQPVLGLLATSFIFGAVHTGPKRVFLWWSAWAFVMGLLFGAIFEATGVLWGAVLAHVLINQRNMTFMKGH
;
A
#
# COMPACT_ATOMS: atom_id res chain seq x y z
N MET A 1 -1.98 28.79 3.86
CA MET A 1 -1.12 27.77 3.23
C MET A 1 -1.93 27.04 2.19
N PRO A 2 -1.38 26.80 0.98
CA PRO A 2 -2.04 26.01 -0.06
C PRO A 2 -2.42 24.61 0.45
N LEU A 3 -3.51 24.04 -0.08
CA LEU A 3 -3.97 22.68 0.27
C LEU A 3 -2.87 21.63 0.06
N SER A 4 -2.09 21.75 -1.02
CA SER A 4 -0.95 20.90 -1.33
C SER A 4 0.11 20.88 -0.23
N THR A 5 0.49 22.06 0.27
CA THR A 5 1.51 22.19 1.34
C THR A 5 1.05 21.53 2.64
N ARG A 6 -0.26 21.53 2.94
CA ARG A 6 -0.81 20.89 4.14
C ARG A 6 -0.82 19.36 4.02
N ILE A 7 -1.26 18.83 2.88
CA ILE A 7 -1.37 17.38 2.68
C ILE A 7 0.02 16.73 2.65
N THR A 8 0.98 17.33 1.94
CA THR A 8 2.35 16.82 1.87
C THR A 8 3.05 16.88 3.23
N SER A 9 2.82 17.94 4.02
CA SER A 9 3.32 18.04 5.39
C SER A 9 2.71 16.98 6.32
N LEU A 10 1.39 16.75 6.20
CA LEU A 10 0.70 15.73 6.99
C LEU A 10 1.19 14.32 6.64
N ALA A 11 1.38 14.04 5.35
CA ALA A 11 1.95 12.79 4.88
C ALA A 11 3.34 12.56 5.49
N PHE A 12 4.21 13.57 5.50
CA PHE A 12 5.52 13.48 6.15
C PHE A 12 5.42 13.18 7.65
N LEU A 13 4.52 13.87 8.37
CA LEU A 13 4.32 13.70 9.81
C LEU A 13 3.83 12.30 10.19
N ILE A 14 3.10 11.64 9.29
CA ILE A 14 2.60 10.27 9.51
C ILE A 14 3.64 9.24 9.06
N TYR A 15 4.12 9.35 7.82
CA TYR A 15 4.89 8.29 7.17
C TYR A 15 6.36 8.25 7.60
N ALA A 16 6.97 9.38 8.01
CA ALA A 16 8.35 9.36 8.46
C ALA A 16 8.50 8.63 9.82
N PRO A 17 7.72 8.95 10.89
CA PRO A 17 7.79 8.20 12.13
C PRO A 17 7.41 6.73 11.96
N LEU A 18 6.41 6.44 11.10
CA LEU A 18 6.00 5.08 10.78
C LEU A 18 7.17 4.27 10.18
N SER A 19 7.88 4.85 9.22
CA SER A 19 9.04 4.23 8.58
C SER A 19 10.19 4.03 9.57
N VAL A 20 10.51 5.06 10.36
CA VAL A 20 11.59 4.99 11.37
C VAL A 20 11.27 3.93 12.42
N GLY A 21 10.04 3.90 12.92
CA GLY A 21 9.58 2.89 13.89
C GLY A 21 9.63 1.48 13.31
N ALA A 22 9.22 1.30 12.05
CA ALA A 22 9.30 0.03 11.36
C ALA A 22 10.74 -0.48 11.21
N LEU A 23 11.66 0.40 10.78
CA LEU A 23 13.07 0.07 10.62
C LEU A 23 13.73 -0.23 11.97
N ALA A 24 13.46 0.58 13.00
CA ALA A 24 13.97 0.36 14.35
C ALA A 24 13.47 -0.96 14.94
N TRP A 25 12.16 -1.27 14.79
CA TRP A 25 11.59 -2.52 15.27
C TRP A 25 12.15 -3.74 14.55
N ALA A 26 12.28 -3.69 13.22
CA ALA A 26 12.89 -4.78 12.46
C ALA A 26 14.35 -5.01 12.85
N TRP A 27 15.12 -3.92 13.02
CA TRP A 27 16.54 -3.99 13.34
C TRP A 27 16.80 -4.45 14.78
N PHE A 28 16.23 -3.76 15.76
CA PHE A 28 16.50 -4.04 17.18
C PHE A 28 15.64 -5.15 17.76
N GLY A 29 14.40 -5.32 17.27
CA GLY A 29 13.45 -6.29 17.82
C GLY A 29 13.46 -7.64 17.11
N GLN A 30 13.91 -7.69 15.86
CA GLN A 30 13.88 -8.91 15.03
C GLN A 30 15.23 -9.25 14.38
N GLU A 31 16.27 -8.44 14.64
CA GLU A 31 17.63 -8.65 14.14
C GLU A 31 17.68 -8.86 12.61
N ARG A 32 16.82 -8.15 11.87
CA ARG A 32 16.71 -8.27 10.41
C ARG A 32 16.45 -6.94 9.73
N TRP A 33 16.65 -6.92 8.42
CA TRP A 33 16.21 -5.81 7.59
C TRP A 33 14.70 -5.87 7.38
N ALA A 34 14.03 -4.72 7.45
CA ALA A 34 12.58 -4.64 7.25
C ALA A 34 12.16 -5.11 5.84
N TRP A 35 13.03 -4.98 4.84
CA TRP A 35 12.74 -5.34 3.45
C TRP A 35 13.07 -6.79 3.08
N SER A 36 13.51 -7.62 4.03
CA SER A 36 13.81 -9.03 3.77
C SER A 36 13.28 -9.98 4.85
N LEU A 37 12.91 -11.19 4.40
CA LEU A 37 12.63 -12.32 5.28
C LEU A 37 13.76 -13.35 5.20
N PRO A 38 14.17 -13.94 6.33
CA PRO A 38 15.20 -14.98 6.34
C PRO A 38 14.71 -16.29 5.71
N SER A 39 13.42 -16.59 5.85
CA SER A 39 12.82 -17.87 5.46
C SER A 39 11.60 -17.68 4.54
N PRO A 40 11.78 -17.26 3.28
CA PRO A 40 10.66 -17.15 2.35
C PRO A 40 10.22 -18.51 1.79
N ILE A 41 8.98 -18.56 1.29
CA ILE A 41 8.39 -19.78 0.72
C ILE A 41 9.11 -20.19 -0.57
N LEU A 42 9.48 -19.23 -1.42
CA LEU A 42 10.19 -19.50 -2.68
C LEU A 42 11.65 -19.87 -2.40
N ASN A 43 11.96 -21.15 -2.58
CA ASN A 43 13.32 -21.65 -2.51
C ASN A 43 14.09 -21.34 -3.80
N ALA A 44 14.64 -20.13 -3.89
CA ALA A 44 15.42 -19.65 -5.03
C ALA A 44 16.51 -18.67 -4.59
N SER A 45 17.46 -18.37 -5.49
CA SER A 45 18.49 -17.37 -5.26
C SER A 45 17.88 -15.98 -4.99
N TYR A 46 18.60 -15.11 -4.27
CA TYR A 46 18.12 -13.74 -4.01
C TYR A 46 17.77 -12.96 -5.28
N PRO A 47 18.59 -12.97 -6.37
CA PRO A 47 18.22 -12.28 -7.61
C PRO A 47 16.92 -12.81 -8.23
N ALA A 48 16.69 -14.12 -8.20
CA ALA A 48 15.45 -14.72 -8.72
C ALA A 48 14.24 -14.32 -7.87
N ARG A 49 14.36 -14.33 -6.55
CA ARG A 49 13.31 -13.86 -5.62
C ARG A 49 13.02 -12.36 -5.79
N PHE A 50 14.05 -11.55 -5.99
CA PHE A 50 13.92 -10.12 -6.24
C PHE A 50 13.18 -9.85 -7.55
N ALA A 51 13.56 -10.52 -8.63
CA ALA A 51 12.86 -10.44 -9.92
C ALA A 51 11.41 -10.94 -9.81
N ALA A 52 11.17 -12.04 -9.10
CA ALA A 52 9.82 -12.56 -8.85
C ALA A 52 8.98 -11.55 -8.04
N SER A 53 9.55 -10.92 -7.01
CA SER A 53 8.86 -9.91 -6.21
C SER A 53 8.41 -8.73 -7.06
N LEU A 54 9.32 -8.13 -7.84
CA LEU A 54 8.97 -7.03 -8.75
C LEU A 54 7.98 -7.46 -9.83
N GLY A 55 8.15 -8.66 -10.40
CA GLY A 55 7.25 -9.20 -11.42
C GLY A 55 5.83 -9.41 -10.91
N LEU A 56 5.68 -10.05 -9.76
CA LEU A 56 4.38 -10.27 -9.10
C LEU A 56 3.74 -8.94 -8.68
N GLY A 57 4.52 -8.02 -8.13
CA GLY A 57 4.06 -6.69 -7.75
C GLY A 57 3.54 -5.89 -8.95
N LEU A 58 4.31 -5.88 -10.05
CA LEU A 58 3.90 -5.23 -11.30
C LEU A 58 2.65 -5.88 -11.89
N ALA A 59 2.58 -7.21 -11.94
CA ALA A 59 1.42 -7.94 -12.44
C ALA A 59 0.15 -7.60 -11.64
N LEU A 60 0.26 -7.58 -10.30
CA LEU A 60 -0.83 -7.18 -9.42
C LEU A 60 -1.25 -5.72 -9.66
N ALA A 61 -0.29 -4.80 -9.76
CA ALA A 61 -0.58 -3.40 -10.03
C ALA A 61 -1.35 -3.22 -11.33
N LEU A 62 -0.87 -3.83 -12.41
CA LEU A 62 -1.52 -3.76 -13.72
C LEU A 62 -2.92 -4.35 -13.70
N LEU A 63 -3.10 -5.51 -13.05
CA LEU A 63 -4.42 -6.13 -12.88
C LEU A 63 -5.38 -5.17 -12.18
N VAL A 64 -4.97 -4.59 -11.06
CA VAL A 64 -5.80 -3.65 -10.30
C VAL A 64 -6.12 -2.41 -11.12
N ILE A 65 -5.11 -1.75 -11.70
CA ILE A 65 -5.26 -0.52 -12.48
C ILE A 65 -6.21 -0.73 -13.67
N VAL A 66 -6.08 -1.84 -14.40
CA VAL A 66 -6.95 -2.17 -15.54
C VAL A 66 -8.37 -2.51 -15.08
N SER A 67 -8.52 -3.14 -13.91
CA SER A 67 -9.82 -3.50 -13.35
C SER A 67 -10.60 -2.30 -12.77
N THR A 68 -9.91 -1.25 -12.30
CA THR A 68 -10.55 -0.09 -11.63
C THR A 68 -11.67 0.54 -12.48
N PRO A 69 -11.47 0.94 -13.76
CA PRO A 69 -12.54 1.53 -14.56
C PRO A 69 -13.69 0.56 -14.85
N TRP A 70 -13.42 -0.75 -14.87
CA TRP A 70 -14.46 -1.76 -15.01
C TRP A 70 -15.31 -1.86 -13.73
N LEU A 71 -14.68 -1.90 -12.55
CA LEU A 71 -15.38 -1.91 -11.25
C LEU A 71 -16.24 -0.66 -11.04
N LEU A 72 -15.72 0.52 -11.39
CA LEU A 72 -16.46 1.78 -11.31
C LEU A 72 -17.71 1.77 -12.21
N ARG A 73 -17.63 1.20 -13.42
CA ARG A 73 -18.80 1.09 -14.29
C ARG A 73 -19.82 0.06 -13.80
N ARG A 74 -19.36 -1.03 -13.19
CA ARG A 74 -20.21 -2.18 -12.86
C ARG A 74 -20.82 -2.14 -11.47
N THR A 75 -20.21 -1.44 -10.51
CA THR A 75 -20.59 -1.57 -9.10
C THR A 75 -20.92 -0.22 -8.47
N ALA A 76 -22.02 -0.16 -7.70
CA ALA A 76 -22.43 1.06 -7.01
C ALA A 76 -21.46 1.45 -5.90
N TRP A 77 -20.98 0.48 -5.13
CA TRP A 77 -20.06 0.73 -4.00
C TRP A 77 -18.75 1.40 -4.46
N ALA A 78 -18.20 1.00 -5.61
CA ALA A 78 -16.97 1.58 -6.12
C ALA A 78 -17.18 3.04 -6.56
N ARG A 79 -18.33 3.35 -7.18
CA ARG A 79 -18.69 4.73 -7.54
C ARG A 79 -18.86 5.61 -6.32
N THR A 80 -19.63 5.16 -5.33
CA THR A 80 -19.84 5.95 -4.11
C THR A 80 -18.54 6.17 -3.34
N LEU A 81 -17.66 5.16 -3.27
CA LEU A 81 -16.35 5.33 -2.65
C LEU A 81 -15.48 6.32 -3.44
N HIS A 82 -15.49 6.25 -4.76
CA HIS A 82 -14.77 7.19 -5.63
C HIS A 82 -15.27 8.64 -5.44
N GLU A 83 -16.59 8.86 -5.42
CA GLU A 83 -17.20 10.18 -5.19
C GLU A 83 -16.82 10.77 -3.82
N GLU A 84 -16.68 9.93 -2.79
CA GLU A 84 -16.30 10.35 -1.44
C GLU A 84 -14.81 10.66 -1.30
N LEU A 85 -13.94 9.95 -2.02
CA LEU A 85 -12.50 10.18 -2.01
C LEU A 85 -12.06 11.31 -2.93
N LYS A 86 -12.78 11.55 -4.04
CA LYS A 86 -12.40 12.53 -5.06
C LYS A 86 -12.15 13.94 -4.52
N PRO A 87 -12.99 14.53 -3.64
CA PRO A 87 -12.74 15.87 -3.10
C PRO A 87 -11.44 16.02 -2.32
N ILE A 88 -10.91 14.90 -1.78
CA ILE A 88 -9.62 14.88 -1.07
C ILE A 88 -8.45 14.99 -2.06
N ILE A 89 -8.63 14.46 -3.27
CA ILE A 89 -7.57 14.29 -4.28
C ILE A 89 -7.60 15.37 -5.37
N GLU A 90 -8.77 15.90 -5.72
CA GLU A 90 -8.94 16.82 -6.87
C GLU A 90 -8.07 18.09 -6.78
N GLY A 91 -7.81 18.58 -5.56
CA GLY A 91 -6.97 19.75 -5.31
C GLY A 91 -5.47 19.49 -5.30
N LEU A 92 -5.02 18.23 -5.42
CA LEU A 92 -3.60 17.86 -5.39
C LEU A 92 -2.93 18.05 -6.75
N SER A 93 -1.68 18.52 -6.78
CA SER A 93 -0.88 18.53 -8.00
C SER A 93 -0.45 17.10 -8.39
N ALA A 94 0.00 16.90 -9.64
CA ALA A 94 0.56 15.60 -10.06
C ALA A 94 1.79 15.22 -9.22
N THR A 95 2.59 16.20 -8.81
CA THR A 95 3.73 16.02 -7.92
C THR A 95 3.28 15.60 -6.52
N ASP A 96 2.24 16.23 -5.96
CA ASP A 96 1.71 15.84 -4.64
C ASP A 96 1.19 14.40 -4.66
N ILE A 97 0.48 14.00 -5.72
CA ILE A 97 -0.01 12.62 -5.91
C ILE A 97 1.17 11.63 -5.95
N LEU A 98 2.22 11.96 -6.70
CA LEU A 98 3.41 11.11 -6.80
C LEU A 98 4.12 10.98 -5.45
N LEU A 99 4.34 12.10 -4.74
CA LEU A 99 4.99 12.11 -3.44
C LEU A 99 4.17 11.35 -2.39
N LEU A 100 2.84 11.54 -2.39
CA LEU A 100 1.94 10.84 -1.49
C LEU A 100 1.95 9.33 -1.77
N ALA A 101 1.90 8.92 -3.04
CA ALA A 101 1.96 7.51 -3.42
C ALA A 101 3.28 6.85 -3.01
N LEU A 102 4.42 7.53 -3.23
CA LEU A 102 5.74 7.05 -2.82
C LEU A 102 5.87 6.96 -1.30
N ALA A 103 5.48 8.01 -0.57
CA ALA A 103 5.57 8.06 0.88
C ALA A 103 4.68 7.01 1.55
N SER A 104 3.41 6.94 1.15
CA SER A 104 2.45 5.94 1.68
C SER A 104 2.88 4.52 1.35
N GLY A 105 3.13 4.22 0.07
CA GLY A 105 3.47 2.88 -0.39
C GLY A 105 4.79 2.36 0.20
N LEU A 106 5.77 3.23 0.45
CA LEU A 106 7.00 2.80 1.11
C LEU A 106 6.80 2.60 2.63
N ALA A 107 6.23 3.60 3.31
CA ALA A 107 6.13 3.59 4.77
C ALA A 107 5.18 2.51 5.28
N GLU A 108 4.03 2.35 4.63
CA GLU A 108 3.04 1.36 5.03
C GLU A 108 3.56 -0.06 4.78
N GLU A 109 4.23 -0.33 3.66
CA GLU A 109 4.81 -1.65 3.44
C GLU A 109 5.97 -1.95 4.40
N LEU A 110 6.83 -0.97 4.72
CA LEU A 110 7.84 -1.13 5.76
C LEU A 110 7.20 -1.48 7.11
N PHE A 111 6.12 -0.80 7.49
CA PHE A 111 5.49 -0.98 8.79
C PHE A 111 4.66 -2.26 8.87
N PHE A 112 3.70 -2.44 7.97
CA PHE A 112 2.79 -3.58 8.03
C PHE A 112 3.51 -4.86 7.63
N ARG A 113 4.21 -4.88 6.50
CA ARG A 113 4.84 -6.11 5.98
C ARG A 113 6.22 -6.27 6.57
N GLY A 114 7.01 -5.20 6.56
CA GLY A 114 8.40 -5.23 6.98
C GLY A 114 8.62 -5.28 8.48
N ALA A 115 7.65 -4.92 9.33
CA ALA A 115 7.82 -4.93 10.79
C ALA A 115 6.75 -5.78 11.50
N MET A 116 5.46 -5.60 11.17
CA MET A 116 4.35 -6.23 11.89
C MET A 116 4.08 -7.68 11.45
N GLN A 117 4.04 -7.94 10.14
CA GLN A 117 3.68 -9.26 9.58
C GLN A 117 4.53 -10.41 10.09
N PRO A 118 5.86 -10.28 10.27
CA PRO A 118 6.67 -11.42 10.72
C PRO A 118 6.44 -11.78 12.19
N VAL A 119 5.72 -10.93 12.94
CA VAL A 119 5.32 -11.17 14.33
C VAL A 119 3.87 -11.65 14.40
N LEU A 120 2.95 -10.99 13.68
CA LEU A 120 1.51 -11.26 13.78
C LEU A 120 0.96 -12.22 12.71
N GLY A 121 1.74 -12.48 11.65
CA GLY A 121 1.34 -13.26 10.49
C GLY A 121 0.47 -12.49 9.49
N LEU A 122 0.34 -13.05 8.29
CA LEU A 122 -0.39 -12.47 7.16
C LEU A 122 -1.79 -11.99 7.49
N LEU A 123 -2.62 -12.85 8.11
CA LEU A 123 -4.04 -12.58 8.32
C LEU A 123 -4.26 -11.43 9.30
N ALA A 124 -3.58 -11.47 10.45
CA ALA A 124 -3.75 -10.45 11.49
C ALA A 124 -3.25 -9.09 11.01
N THR A 125 -2.06 -9.03 10.38
CA THR A 125 -1.54 -7.79 9.80
C THR A 125 -2.45 -7.25 8.70
N SER A 126 -2.97 -8.09 7.82
CA SER A 126 -3.89 -7.65 6.76
C SER A 126 -5.19 -7.11 7.33
N PHE A 127 -5.71 -7.73 8.39
CA PHE A 127 -6.90 -7.26 9.10
C PHE A 127 -6.66 -5.88 9.72
N ILE A 128 -5.54 -5.69 10.42
CA ILE A 128 -5.16 -4.39 10.99
C ILE A 128 -4.99 -3.34 9.88
N PHE A 129 -4.34 -3.70 8.78
CA PHE A 129 -4.19 -2.84 7.61
C PHE A 129 -5.55 -2.40 7.07
N GLY A 130 -6.49 -3.33 6.87
CA GLY A 130 -7.85 -2.99 6.47
C GLY A 130 -8.59 -2.11 7.50
N ALA A 131 -8.43 -2.40 8.78
CA ALA A 131 -9.10 -1.68 9.87
C ALA A 131 -8.66 -0.21 9.98
N VAL A 132 -7.39 0.10 9.73
CA VAL A 132 -6.91 1.49 9.73
C VAL A 132 -7.32 2.26 8.47
N HIS A 133 -7.71 1.56 7.39
CA HIS A 133 -8.25 2.13 6.15
C HIS A 133 -9.77 2.28 6.24
N THR A 134 -10.22 3.03 7.25
CA THR A 134 -11.64 3.31 7.49
C THR A 134 -11.89 4.81 7.51
N GLY A 135 -13.16 5.20 7.53
CA GLY A 135 -13.57 6.60 7.57
C GLY A 135 -14.91 6.76 8.30
N PRO A 136 -15.37 8.01 8.51
CA PRO A 136 -16.52 8.30 9.36
C PRO A 136 -17.86 7.79 8.79
N LYS A 137 -17.91 7.50 7.49
CA LYS A 137 -19.10 7.05 6.78
C LYS A 137 -19.03 5.54 6.50
N ARG A 138 -20.19 4.87 6.49
CA ARG A 138 -20.30 3.42 6.21
C ARG A 138 -19.72 3.00 4.85
N VAL A 139 -19.70 3.88 3.86
CA VAL A 139 -19.10 3.63 2.54
C VAL A 139 -17.61 3.28 2.65
N PHE A 140 -16.89 3.81 3.64
CA PHE A 140 -15.48 3.50 3.86
C PHE A 140 -15.23 2.05 4.33
N LEU A 141 -16.26 1.31 4.75
CA LEU A 141 -16.12 -0.13 5.00
C LEU A 141 -15.74 -0.90 3.72
N TRP A 142 -16.15 -0.41 2.54
CA TRP A 142 -15.69 -0.97 1.27
C TRP A 142 -14.21 -0.68 1.03
N TRP A 143 -13.72 0.48 1.46
CA TRP A 143 -12.30 0.79 1.43
C TRP A 143 -11.51 -0.09 2.39
N SER A 144 -12.02 -0.30 3.61
CA SER A 144 -11.41 -1.20 4.60
C SER A 144 -11.35 -2.64 4.10
N ALA A 145 -12.44 -3.14 3.50
CA ALA A 145 -12.48 -4.48 2.91
C ALA A 145 -11.51 -4.62 1.73
N TRP A 146 -11.43 -3.60 0.87
CA TRP A 146 -10.47 -3.59 -0.23
C TRP A 146 -9.02 -3.53 0.26
N ALA A 147 -8.75 -2.69 1.26
CA ALA A 147 -7.45 -2.60 1.89
C ALA A 147 -7.07 -3.92 2.56
N PHE A 148 -7.98 -4.62 3.23
CA PHE A 148 -7.74 -5.98 3.75
C PHE A 148 -7.31 -6.95 2.64
N VAL A 149 -8.01 -6.96 1.50
CA VAL A 149 -7.65 -7.81 0.35
C VAL A 149 -6.26 -7.46 -0.19
N MET A 150 -5.95 -6.17 -0.37
CA MET A 150 -4.61 -5.73 -0.76
C MET A 150 -3.55 -6.06 0.30
N GLY A 151 -3.94 -5.98 1.57
CA GLY A 151 -3.28 -6.55 2.75
C GLY A 151 -2.70 -7.92 2.46
N LEU A 152 -3.62 -8.84 2.16
CA LEU A 152 -3.32 -10.24 1.88
C LEU A 152 -2.43 -10.40 0.65
N LEU A 153 -2.72 -9.68 -0.44
CA LEU A 153 -1.99 -9.83 -1.70
C LEU A 153 -0.55 -9.33 -1.59
N PHE A 154 -0.33 -8.15 -1.01
CA PHE A 154 1.01 -7.60 -0.78
C PHE A 154 1.80 -8.45 0.22
N GLY A 155 1.15 -8.87 1.31
CA GLY A 155 1.75 -9.73 2.32
C GLY A 155 2.12 -11.11 1.76
N ALA A 156 1.30 -11.68 0.87
CA ALA A 156 1.58 -12.95 0.21
C ALA A 156 2.76 -12.85 -0.76
N ILE A 157 2.90 -11.74 -1.50
CA ILE A 157 4.10 -11.49 -2.32
C ILE A 157 5.35 -11.44 -1.43
N PHE A 158 5.26 -10.78 -0.28
CA PHE A 158 6.38 -10.68 0.65
C PHE A 158 6.72 -12.02 1.31
N GLU A 159 5.76 -12.81 1.77
CA GLU A 159 6.00 -14.16 2.31
C GLU A 159 6.54 -15.12 1.25
N ALA A 160 6.01 -15.04 0.04
CA ALA A 160 6.45 -15.87 -1.07
C ALA A 160 7.92 -15.59 -1.42
N THR A 161 8.30 -14.32 -1.54
CA THR A 161 9.61 -13.94 -2.11
C THR A 161 10.65 -13.58 -1.05
N GLY A 162 10.21 -13.19 0.14
CA GLY A 162 11.07 -12.60 1.17
C GLY A 162 11.66 -11.27 0.77
N VAL A 163 11.12 -10.60 -0.26
CA VAL A 163 11.59 -9.32 -0.78
C VAL A 163 10.42 -8.34 -0.84
N LEU A 164 10.55 -7.23 -0.12
CA LEU A 164 9.45 -6.27 0.08
C LEU A 164 9.13 -5.43 -1.17
N TRP A 165 10.10 -5.23 -2.04
CA TRP A 165 10.03 -4.21 -3.10
C TRP A 165 8.93 -4.45 -4.14
N GLY A 166 8.50 -5.69 -4.35
CA GLY A 166 7.32 -6.00 -5.16
C GLY A 166 6.02 -5.43 -4.58
N ALA A 167 5.81 -5.58 -3.28
CA ALA A 167 4.67 -5.01 -2.58
C ALA A 167 4.70 -3.48 -2.61
N VAL A 168 5.87 -2.87 -2.34
CA VAL A 168 6.07 -1.41 -2.44
C VAL A 168 5.74 -0.92 -3.84
N LEU A 169 6.29 -1.56 -4.88
CA LEU A 169 6.02 -1.20 -6.27
C LEU A 169 4.53 -1.27 -6.58
N ALA A 170 3.87 -2.36 -6.20
CA ALA A 170 2.45 -2.54 -6.44
C ALA A 170 1.61 -1.44 -5.78
N HIS A 171 1.86 -1.20 -4.50
CA HIS A 171 1.15 -0.21 -3.70
C HIS A 171 1.34 1.19 -4.27
N VAL A 172 2.58 1.61 -4.56
CA VAL A 172 2.87 2.92 -5.15
C VAL A 172 2.15 3.09 -6.49
N LEU A 173 2.23 2.11 -7.39
CA LEU A 173 1.61 2.23 -8.73
C LEU A 173 0.08 2.28 -8.65
N ILE A 174 -0.53 1.44 -7.82
CA ILE A 174 -1.99 1.43 -7.61
C ILE A 174 -2.45 2.78 -7.08
N ASN A 175 -1.81 3.29 -6.02
CA ASN A 175 -2.16 4.57 -5.40
C ASN A 175 -1.96 5.72 -6.38
N GLN A 176 -0.80 5.81 -7.03
CA GLN A 176 -0.49 6.87 -7.98
C GLN A 176 -1.50 6.91 -9.13
N ARG A 177 -1.83 5.75 -9.74
CA ARG A 177 -2.75 5.69 -10.88
C ARG A 177 -4.20 5.91 -10.49
N ASN A 178 -4.68 5.31 -9.41
CA ASN A 178 -6.06 5.52 -8.96
C ASN A 178 -6.29 6.98 -8.52
N MET A 179 -5.33 7.61 -7.84
CA MET A 179 -5.43 9.04 -7.49
C MET A 179 -5.41 9.94 -8.72
N THR A 180 -4.53 9.66 -9.69
CA THR A 180 -4.50 10.41 -10.95
C THR A 180 -5.82 10.25 -11.72
N PHE A 181 -6.40 9.05 -11.72
CA PHE A 181 -7.69 8.78 -12.33
C PHE A 181 -8.81 9.58 -11.65
N MET A 182 -8.88 9.58 -10.32
CA MET A 182 -9.83 10.38 -9.51
C MET A 182 -9.71 11.88 -9.73
N LYS A 183 -8.49 12.38 -9.98
CA LYS A 183 -8.29 13.79 -10.29
C LYS A 183 -8.91 14.18 -11.64
N GLY A 184 -8.91 13.27 -12.62
CA GLY A 184 -9.33 13.57 -13.99
C GLY A 184 -10.78 13.21 -14.34
N HIS A 185 -11.46 12.43 -13.50
CA HIS A 185 -12.81 11.89 -13.75
C HIS A 185 -13.67 12.07 -12.50
#